data_AF-A0A3D1AEL7-F1
#
_entry.id   AF-A0A3D1AEL7-F1
#
_cell.length_a   1.000
_cell.length_b   1.000
_cell.length_c   1.000
_cell.angle_alpha   90.00
_cell.angle_beta   90.00
_cell.angle_gamma   90.00
#
_symmetry.space_group_name_H-M   'P 1'
#
loop_
_entity.id
_entity.type
_entity.pdbx_description
1 polymer ?
#
loop_
_entity_poly.entity_id
_entity_poly.type
_entity_poly.pdbx_seq_one_letter_code
_entity_poly.pdbx_strand_id
1 'polypeptide(L)'
;GYSIEEFLPGTTADRLTLSESQTVLLFEKLAVLVSRVHQIEMINYGYIGGGEPAIWETFSECMYDILNDNAESLVGNGFIEAKDLRIVNNAICERLKCCDILPSVLCHGDLSTKNIMVNSDEIMLIDWDDAHSLCWMADLARLTFWMKINYSERLAAVYRKAFLDRYTTAHNKDAFYELENVLHVWYALDYLTFFTQGEICEKVKTLLYSSRNKCGI
;
A
#
# COMPACT_ATOMS: atom_id res chain seq x y z
N GLY A 1 -8.81 15.16 15.71
CA GLY A 1 -8.23 15.52 17.02
C GLY A 1 -7.20 16.62 16.81
N TYR A 2 -6.39 16.94 17.81
CA TYR A 2 -5.14 17.69 17.62
C TYR A 2 -3.99 16.83 18.16
N SER A 3 -2.92 16.67 17.38
CA SER A 3 -1.64 16.12 17.85
C SER A 3 -0.67 17.28 18.11
N ILE A 4 0.28 17.07 19.01
CA ILE A 4 1.43 17.96 19.20
C ILE A 4 2.65 17.11 18.94
N GLU A 5 3.41 17.50 17.93
CA GLU A 5 4.60 16.79 17.50
C GLU A 5 5.80 17.75 17.53
N GLU A 6 6.98 17.21 17.82
CA GLU A 6 8.20 17.97 17.63
C GLU A 6 8.46 18.16 16.14
N PHE A 7 8.81 19.39 15.73
CA PHE A 7 9.12 19.68 14.34
C PHE A 7 10.37 18.90 13.91
N LEU A 8 10.17 17.96 12.99
CA LEU A 8 11.27 17.21 12.39
C LEU A 8 11.94 18.05 11.29
N PRO A 9 13.26 18.32 11.36
CA PRO A 9 13.96 19.03 10.30
C PRO A 9 14.01 18.18 9.03
N GLY A 10 13.85 18.80 7.86
CA GLY A 10 13.99 18.15 6.56
C GLY A 10 13.02 18.67 5.50
N THR A 11 12.92 17.95 4.39
CA THR A 11 11.94 18.17 3.33
C THR A 11 11.37 16.84 2.88
N THR A 12 10.07 16.79 2.59
CA THR A 12 9.43 15.57 2.08
C THR A 12 9.99 15.22 0.70
N ALA A 13 10.21 13.93 0.43
CA ALA A 13 10.91 13.49 -0.75
C ALA A 13 10.20 13.86 -2.07
N ASP A 14 8.87 13.99 -2.06
CA ASP A 14 8.08 14.46 -3.20
C ASP A 14 8.36 15.92 -3.61
N ARG A 15 8.91 16.73 -2.71
CA ARG A 15 9.28 18.13 -2.95
C ARG A 15 10.72 18.30 -3.40
N LEU A 16 11.52 17.23 -3.39
CA LEU A 16 12.90 17.25 -3.84
C LEU A 16 12.98 17.00 -5.35
N THR A 17 13.88 17.74 -6.02
CA THR A 17 14.24 17.42 -7.41
C THR A 17 15.40 16.42 -7.39
N LEU A 18 15.07 15.13 -7.44
CA LEU A 18 16.05 14.04 -7.44
C LEU A 18 16.29 13.53 -8.86
N SER A 19 17.56 13.26 -9.20
CA SER A 19 17.88 12.46 -10.38
C SER A 19 17.37 11.02 -10.24
N GLU A 20 17.32 10.27 -11.35
CA GLU A 20 16.97 8.84 -11.32
C GLU A 20 17.85 8.05 -10.34
N SER A 21 19.17 8.29 -10.35
CA SER A 21 20.11 7.63 -9.44
C SER A 21 19.87 7.96 -7.96
N GLN A 22 19.51 9.21 -7.65
CA GLN A 22 19.19 9.62 -6.28
C GLN A 22 17.85 9.03 -5.83
N THR A 23 16.88 8.94 -6.72
CA THR A 23 15.59 8.30 -6.44
C THR A 23 15.75 6.79 -6.21
N VAL A 24 16.63 6.12 -6.96
CA VAL A 24 17.01 4.72 -6.69
C VAL A 24 17.57 4.58 -5.27
N LEU A 25 18.55 5.41 -4.90
CA LEU A 25 19.13 5.38 -3.54
C LEU A 25 18.10 5.67 -2.45
N LEU A 26 17.15 6.57 -2.70
CA LEU A 26 16.04 6.84 -1.78
C LEU A 26 15.22 5.57 -1.53
N PHE A 27 14.80 4.86 -2.58
CA PHE A 27 14.01 3.63 -2.43
C PHE A 27 14.80 2.46 -1.84
N GLU A 28 16.11 2.39 -2.07
CA GLU A 28 16.99 1.44 -1.37
C GLU A 28 17.03 1.73 0.14
N LYS A 29 17.18 3.00 0.54
CA LYS A 29 17.13 3.40 1.96
C LYS A 29 15.76 3.13 2.58
N LEU A 30 14.69 3.45 1.85
CA LEU A 30 13.32 3.19 2.28
C LEU A 30 13.07 1.71 2.53
N ALA A 31 13.55 0.84 1.64
CA ALA A 31 13.41 -0.59 1.79
C ALA A 31 14.05 -1.11 3.08
N VAL A 32 15.24 -0.61 3.44
CA VAL A 32 15.89 -0.96 4.72
C VAL A 32 15.07 -0.47 5.92
N LEU A 33 14.55 0.76 5.85
CA LEU A 33 13.71 1.31 6.91
C LEU A 33 12.41 0.52 7.09
N VAL A 34 11.68 0.27 6.01
CA VAL A 34 10.42 -0.52 6.02
C VAL A 34 10.67 -1.95 6.47
N SER A 35 11.80 -2.56 6.10
CA SER A 35 12.19 -3.88 6.61
C SER A 35 12.29 -3.91 8.14
N ARG A 36 12.78 -2.83 8.76
CA ARG A 36 12.87 -2.71 10.22
C ARG A 36 11.51 -2.44 10.86
N VAL A 37 10.66 -1.64 10.22
CA VAL A 37 9.28 -1.40 10.69
C VAL A 37 8.51 -2.71 10.71
N HIS A 38 8.58 -3.50 9.63
CA HIS A 38 7.89 -4.79 9.51
C HIS A 38 8.44 -5.89 10.43
N GLN A 39 9.47 -5.63 11.24
CA GLN A 39 9.89 -6.52 12.34
C GLN A 39 9.06 -6.31 13.61
N ILE A 40 8.26 -5.25 13.68
CA ILE A 40 7.34 -4.99 14.78
C ILE A 40 6.08 -5.84 14.54
N GLU A 41 6.07 -7.02 15.15
CA GLU A 41 4.91 -7.91 15.14
C GLU A 41 3.74 -7.31 15.91
N MET A 42 2.55 -7.53 15.39
CA MET A 42 1.30 -7.03 15.94
C MET A 42 0.35 -8.19 16.24
N ILE A 43 -0.60 -7.96 17.14
CA ILE A 43 -1.67 -8.91 17.42
C ILE A 43 -2.85 -8.56 16.51
N ASN A 44 -3.42 -9.56 15.84
CA ASN A 44 -4.55 -9.43 14.93
C ASN A 44 -4.29 -8.49 13.74
N TYR A 45 -5.29 -8.36 12.87
CA TYR A 45 -5.29 -7.55 11.66
C TYR A 45 -6.32 -6.43 11.76
N GLY A 46 -6.02 -5.27 11.19
CA GLY A 46 -6.93 -4.12 11.14
C GLY A 46 -6.25 -2.78 11.43
N TYR A 47 -7.08 -1.73 11.43
CA TYR A 47 -6.66 -0.39 11.81
C TYR A 47 -6.23 -0.34 13.28
N ILE A 48 -5.16 0.40 13.57
CA ILE A 48 -4.62 0.55 14.93
C ILE A 48 -4.62 2.01 15.41
N GLY A 49 -5.13 2.93 14.59
CA GLY A 49 -5.29 4.32 15.00
C GLY A 49 -6.53 4.52 15.89
N GLY A 50 -6.59 5.68 16.56
CA GLY A 50 -7.75 6.05 17.39
C GLY A 50 -7.86 5.33 18.75
N GLY A 51 -6.93 4.44 19.08
CA GLY A 51 -6.88 3.75 20.39
C GLY A 51 -7.68 2.44 20.46
N GLU A 52 -8.32 2.03 19.36
CA GLU A 52 -8.98 0.74 19.25
C GLU A 52 -7.99 -0.35 18.79
N PRO A 53 -8.03 -1.56 19.36
CA PRO A 53 -7.16 -2.64 18.93
C PRO A 53 -7.63 -3.22 17.58
N ALA A 54 -6.68 -3.72 16.80
CA ALA A 54 -6.97 -4.58 15.65
C ALA A 54 -7.72 -5.86 16.12
N ILE A 55 -8.77 -6.25 15.41
CA ILE A 55 -9.72 -7.28 15.86
C ILE A 55 -9.77 -8.55 15.01
N TRP A 56 -9.27 -8.52 13.77
CA TRP A 56 -9.41 -9.65 12.85
C TRP A 56 -8.31 -10.69 13.07
N GLU A 57 -8.69 -11.95 13.19
CA GLU A 57 -7.70 -13.03 13.43
C GLU A 57 -6.91 -13.36 12.15
N THR A 58 -7.52 -13.14 10.98
CA THR A 58 -6.92 -13.42 9.68
C THR A 58 -6.84 -12.19 8.79
N PHE A 59 -5.86 -12.19 7.88
CA PHE A 59 -5.69 -11.11 6.93
C PHE A 59 -6.86 -11.06 5.95
N SER A 60 -7.30 -12.22 5.45
CA SER A 60 -8.38 -12.30 4.46
C SER A 60 -9.73 -11.78 5.00
N GLU A 61 -10.05 -12.00 6.27
CA GLU A 61 -11.25 -11.42 6.92
C GLU A 61 -11.14 -9.91 7.05
N CYS A 62 -10.00 -9.41 7.53
CA CYS A 62 -9.74 -7.96 7.58
C CYS A 62 -9.92 -7.30 6.22
N MET A 63 -9.41 -7.96 5.17
CA MET A 63 -9.51 -7.47 3.80
C MET A 63 -10.94 -7.47 3.27
N TYR A 64 -11.73 -8.48 3.61
CA TYR A 64 -13.13 -8.55 3.21
C TYR A 64 -13.92 -7.37 3.79
N ASP A 65 -13.72 -7.05 5.06
CA ASP A 65 -14.43 -5.97 5.74
C ASP A 65 -14.04 -4.59 5.18
N ILE A 66 -12.73 -4.32 4.98
CA ILE A 66 -12.25 -3.08 4.34
C ILE A 66 -12.88 -2.89 2.96
N LEU A 67 -12.93 -3.96 2.15
CA LEU A 67 -13.53 -3.91 0.81
C LEU A 67 -15.05 -3.70 0.86
N ASN A 68 -15.72 -4.21 1.88
CA ASN A 68 -17.15 -4.04 2.06
C ASN A 68 -17.51 -2.62 2.51
N ASP A 69 -16.70 -2.01 3.38
CA ASP A 69 -16.87 -0.60 3.80
C ASP A 69 -16.76 0.37 2.61
N ASN A 70 -15.92 0.04 1.63
CA ASN A 70 -15.75 0.81 0.41
C ASN A 70 -16.90 0.63 -0.61
N ALA A 71 -17.79 -0.35 -0.42
CA ALA A 71 -18.73 -0.78 -1.45
C ALA A 71 -19.79 0.28 -1.82
N GLU A 72 -20.35 0.97 -0.82
CA GLU A 72 -21.38 2.00 -1.06
C GLU A 72 -20.83 3.14 -1.92
N SER A 73 -19.62 3.61 -1.61
CA SER A 73 -18.96 4.68 -2.37
C SER A 73 -18.66 4.25 -3.81
N LEU A 74 -18.10 3.05 -3.99
CA LEU A 74 -17.75 2.53 -5.31
C LEU A 74 -18.94 2.36 -6.25
N VAL A 75 -20.04 1.81 -5.72
CA VAL A 75 -21.28 1.61 -6.47
C VAL A 75 -22.00 2.93 -6.69
N GLY A 76 -22.09 3.78 -5.66
CA GLY A 76 -22.75 5.09 -5.72
C GLY A 76 -22.11 6.04 -6.73
N ASN A 77 -20.78 5.99 -6.89
CA ASN A 77 -20.05 6.75 -7.90
C ASN A 77 -20.00 6.08 -9.28
N GLY A 78 -20.58 4.88 -9.43
CA GLY A 78 -20.66 4.19 -10.72
C GLY A 78 -19.34 3.62 -11.22
N PHE A 79 -18.36 3.37 -10.34
CA PHE A 79 -17.08 2.77 -10.75
C PHE A 79 -17.18 1.28 -11.03
N ILE A 80 -18.12 0.61 -10.37
CA ILE A 80 -18.34 -0.83 -10.49
C ILE A 80 -19.77 -1.15 -10.10
N GLU A 81 -20.40 -2.10 -10.80
CA GLU A 81 -21.72 -2.59 -10.41
C GLU A 81 -21.62 -3.43 -9.13
N ALA A 82 -22.63 -3.34 -8.26
CA ALA A 82 -22.64 -4.08 -6.99
C ALA A 82 -22.41 -5.60 -7.14
N LYS A 83 -22.97 -6.20 -8.21
CA LYS A 83 -22.78 -7.62 -8.51
C LYS A 83 -21.31 -7.95 -8.84
N ASP A 84 -20.65 -7.07 -9.60
CA ASP A 84 -19.29 -7.25 -10.06
C ASP A 84 -18.32 -6.99 -8.91
N LEU A 85 -18.60 -5.99 -8.06
CA LEU A 85 -17.82 -5.71 -6.86
C LEU A 85 -17.80 -6.92 -5.92
N ARG A 86 -18.95 -7.58 -5.71
CA ARG A 86 -19.00 -8.81 -4.90
C ARG A 86 -18.14 -9.93 -5.49
N ILE A 87 -18.13 -10.10 -6.81
CA ILE A 87 -17.28 -11.10 -7.49
C ILE A 87 -15.81 -10.75 -7.27
N VAL A 88 -15.43 -9.49 -7.49
CA VAL A 88 -14.06 -9.00 -7.30
C VAL A 88 -13.62 -9.16 -5.85
N ASN A 89 -14.43 -8.76 -4.87
CA ASN A 89 -14.11 -8.88 -3.45
C ASN A 89 -13.88 -10.35 -3.05
N ASN A 90 -14.76 -11.26 -3.45
CA ASN A 90 -14.59 -12.69 -3.19
C ASN A 90 -13.30 -13.23 -3.82
N ALA A 91 -12.98 -12.83 -5.05
CA ALA A 91 -11.78 -13.28 -5.74
C ALA A 91 -10.49 -12.76 -5.09
N ILE A 92 -10.49 -11.51 -4.63
CA ILE A 92 -9.38 -10.93 -3.85
C ILE A 92 -9.20 -11.73 -2.56
N CYS A 93 -10.25 -11.87 -1.75
CA CYS A 93 -10.17 -12.53 -0.44
C CYS A 93 -9.71 -13.98 -0.57
N GLU A 94 -10.23 -14.73 -1.55
CA GLU A 94 -9.83 -16.12 -1.78
C GLU A 94 -8.34 -16.25 -2.10
N ARG A 95 -7.78 -15.32 -2.88
CA ARG A 95 -6.34 -15.32 -3.16
C ARG A 95 -5.49 -14.89 -1.98
N LEU A 96 -6.00 -13.97 -1.17
CA LEU A 96 -5.28 -13.47 0.00
C LEU A 96 -5.32 -14.42 1.19
N LYS A 97 -6.12 -15.49 1.17
CA LYS A 97 -6.11 -16.54 2.22
C LYS A 97 -4.73 -17.17 2.43
N CYS A 98 -3.89 -17.23 1.40
CA CYS A 98 -2.52 -17.73 1.57
C CYS A 98 -1.65 -16.83 2.46
N CYS A 99 -2.08 -15.58 2.72
CA CYS A 99 -1.45 -14.68 3.68
C CYS A 99 -1.92 -14.92 5.13
N ASP A 100 -2.97 -15.70 5.38
CA ASP A 100 -3.50 -15.90 6.73
C ASP A 100 -2.52 -16.64 7.66
N ILE A 101 -1.52 -17.32 7.08
CA ILE A 101 -0.43 -17.97 7.81
C ILE A 101 0.72 -17.02 8.15
N LEU A 102 0.74 -15.83 7.57
CA LEU A 102 1.79 -14.83 7.82
C LEU A 102 1.46 -14.09 9.12
N PRO A 103 2.47 -13.50 9.79
CA PRO A 103 2.20 -12.65 10.93
C PRO A 103 1.64 -11.31 10.47
N SER A 104 0.83 -10.70 11.34
CA SER A 104 0.51 -9.29 11.23
C SER A 104 1.69 -8.45 11.74
N VAL A 105 2.01 -7.38 11.03
CA VAL A 105 3.10 -6.47 11.33
C VAL A 105 2.62 -5.03 11.24
N LEU A 106 3.35 -4.12 11.88
CA LEU A 106 3.09 -2.70 11.74
C LEU A 106 3.32 -2.27 10.29
N CYS A 107 2.25 -1.82 9.62
CA CYS A 107 2.27 -1.23 8.29
C CYS A 107 1.96 0.26 8.40
N HIS A 108 2.60 1.07 7.56
CA HIS A 108 2.39 2.52 7.50
C HIS A 108 1.03 2.88 6.90
N GLY A 109 0.51 2.10 5.95
CA GLY A 109 -0.81 2.29 5.32
C GLY A 109 -0.87 3.38 4.24
N ASP A 110 -0.07 4.44 4.34
CA ASP A 110 0.12 5.45 3.28
C ASP A 110 1.59 5.61 2.84
N LEU A 111 2.26 4.50 2.59
CA LEU A 111 3.67 4.52 2.19
C LEU A 111 3.87 5.16 0.80
N SER A 112 4.36 6.40 0.77
CA SER A 112 4.64 7.17 -0.45
C SER A 112 5.75 8.21 -0.23
N THR A 113 6.28 8.84 -1.30
CA THR A 113 7.33 9.87 -1.14
C THR A 113 6.87 11.13 -0.42
N LYS A 114 5.56 11.34 -0.26
CA LYS A 114 5.01 12.45 0.53
C LYS A 114 5.27 12.24 2.03
N ASN A 115 5.35 10.98 2.45
CA ASN A 115 5.47 10.58 3.85
C ASN A 115 6.90 10.12 4.19
N ILE A 116 7.87 10.49 3.35
CA ILE A 116 9.29 10.29 3.59
C ILE A 116 9.93 11.66 3.81
N MET A 117 10.32 11.95 5.04
CA MET A 117 11.13 13.12 5.36
C MET A 117 12.60 12.82 5.05
N VAL A 118 13.25 13.72 4.30
CA VAL A 118 14.69 13.64 3.98
C VAL A 118 15.41 14.78 4.67
N ASN A 119 16.42 14.44 5.46
CA ASN A 119 17.31 15.41 6.08
C ASN A 119 18.76 15.01 5.81
N SER A 120 19.44 15.77 4.95
CA SER A 120 20.76 15.42 4.46
C SER A 120 20.77 14.01 3.82
N ASP A 121 21.51 13.06 4.39
CA ASP A 121 21.55 11.66 3.93
C ASP A 121 20.61 10.72 4.69
N GLU A 122 19.90 11.21 5.69
CA GLU A 122 18.97 10.41 6.50
C GLU A 122 17.54 10.53 5.99
N ILE A 123 16.76 9.46 6.19
CA ILE A 123 15.34 9.44 5.88
C ILE A 123 14.53 8.96 7.09
N MET A 124 13.30 9.45 7.20
CA MET A 124 12.34 9.08 8.23
C MET A 124 10.95 8.95 7.63
N LEU A 125 10.14 8.03 8.17
CA LEU A 125 8.72 7.92 7.87
C LEU A 125 7.91 8.79 8.84
N ILE A 126 6.98 9.56 8.30
CA ILE A 126 6.08 10.46 9.01
C ILE A 126 4.64 10.14 8.63
N ASP A 127 3.66 10.78 9.27
CA ASP A 127 2.24 10.63 8.93
C ASP A 127 1.73 9.19 9.11
N TRP A 128 1.75 8.74 10.37
CA TRP A 128 1.33 7.40 10.78
C TRP A 128 -0.18 7.31 11.10
N ASP A 129 -0.97 8.31 10.71
CA ASP A 129 -2.41 8.33 10.98
C ASP A 129 -3.15 7.18 10.29
N ASP A 130 -2.65 6.72 9.14
CA ASP A 130 -3.16 5.56 8.42
C ASP A 130 -2.46 4.25 8.80
N ALA A 131 -1.76 4.18 9.93
CA ALA A 131 -1.08 2.95 10.33
C ALA A 131 -2.06 1.80 10.59
N HIS A 132 -1.70 0.61 10.12
CA HIS A 132 -2.49 -0.61 10.30
C HIS A 132 -1.62 -1.78 10.76
N SER A 133 -2.25 -2.75 11.41
CA SER A 133 -1.74 -4.09 11.64
C SER A 133 -2.13 -4.95 10.42
N LEU A 134 -1.21 -5.19 9.49
CA LEU A 134 -1.49 -5.94 8.25
C LEU A 134 -0.36 -6.93 7.92
N CYS A 135 -0.56 -7.73 6.87
CA CYS A 135 0.53 -8.46 6.25
C CYS A 135 1.53 -7.47 5.61
N TRP A 136 2.84 -7.74 5.75
CA TRP A 136 3.92 -6.90 5.21
C TRP A 136 3.79 -6.59 3.70
N MET A 137 3.10 -7.45 2.95
CA MET A 137 2.85 -7.24 1.52
C MET A 137 1.94 -6.05 1.23
N ALA A 138 1.09 -5.64 2.18
CA ALA A 138 0.17 -4.52 2.02
C ALA A 138 0.94 -3.21 1.75
N ASP A 139 1.88 -2.84 2.61
CA ASP A 139 2.71 -1.63 2.42
C ASP A 139 3.55 -1.67 1.14
N LEU A 140 4.08 -2.85 0.79
CA LEU A 140 4.82 -3.02 -0.46
C LEU A 140 3.92 -2.82 -1.69
N ALA A 141 2.71 -3.37 -1.65
CA ALA A 141 1.72 -3.17 -2.70
C ALA A 141 1.26 -1.71 -2.76
N ARG A 142 1.06 -1.04 -1.62
CA ARG A 142 0.71 0.39 -1.53
C ARG A 142 1.74 1.24 -2.26
N LEU A 143 3.02 1.03 -1.95
CA LEU A 143 4.12 1.80 -2.52
C LEU A 143 4.28 1.52 -4.02
N THR A 144 4.27 0.25 -4.42
CA THR A 144 4.41 -0.12 -5.85
C THR A 144 3.21 0.32 -6.69
N PHE A 145 2.02 0.34 -6.12
CA PHE A 145 0.82 0.92 -6.73
C PHE A 145 1.00 2.44 -6.93
N TRP A 146 1.42 3.14 -5.88
CA TRP A 146 1.72 4.57 -5.95
C TRP A 146 2.78 4.89 -7.00
N MET A 147 3.84 4.08 -7.12
CA MET A 147 4.87 4.24 -8.15
C MET A 147 4.28 4.16 -9.57
N LYS A 148 3.37 3.21 -9.82
CA LYS A 148 2.72 3.05 -11.15
C LYS A 148 1.81 4.22 -11.51
N ILE A 149 1.26 4.94 -10.53
CA ILE A 149 0.45 6.14 -10.76
C ILE A 149 1.32 7.36 -11.05
N ASN A 150 2.44 7.50 -10.34
CA ASN A 150 3.21 8.75 -10.28
C ASN A 150 4.44 8.76 -11.20
N TYR A 151 4.90 7.61 -11.67
CA TYR A 151 6.05 7.51 -12.57
C TYR A 151 5.67 6.85 -13.91
N SER A 152 6.48 7.11 -14.94
CA SER A 152 6.43 6.31 -16.17
C SER A 152 6.66 4.83 -15.86
N GLU A 153 6.11 3.93 -16.68
CA GLU A 153 6.24 2.48 -16.50
C GLU A 153 7.71 2.04 -16.33
N ARG A 154 8.63 2.61 -17.13
CA ARG A 154 10.07 2.36 -17.01
C ARG A 154 10.60 2.71 -15.62
N LEU A 155 10.31 3.92 -15.14
CA LEU A 155 10.81 4.40 -13.85
C LEU A 155 10.17 3.64 -12.68
N ALA A 156 8.86 3.38 -12.75
CA ALA A 156 8.18 2.56 -11.75
C ALA A 156 8.82 1.16 -11.63
N ALA A 157 9.18 0.54 -12.75
CA ALA A 157 9.88 -0.76 -12.74
C ALA A 157 11.30 -0.67 -12.12
N VAL A 158 12.07 0.38 -12.46
CA VAL A 158 13.41 0.61 -11.89
C VAL A 158 13.34 0.81 -10.37
N TYR A 159 12.42 1.65 -9.90
CA TYR A 159 12.27 1.99 -8.48
C TYR A 159 11.69 0.84 -7.67
N ARG A 160 10.70 0.13 -8.21
CA ARG A 160 10.18 -1.12 -7.63
C ARG A 160 11.31 -2.13 -7.44
N LYS A 161 12.16 -2.32 -8.46
CA LYS A 161 13.30 -3.24 -8.37
C LYS A 161 14.29 -2.80 -7.28
N ALA A 162 14.69 -1.52 -7.27
CA ALA A 162 15.59 -0.98 -6.27
C ALA A 162 15.08 -1.21 -4.84
N PHE A 163 13.79 -0.99 -4.60
CA PHE A 163 13.15 -1.26 -3.32
C PHE A 163 13.19 -2.76 -2.98
N LEU A 164 12.67 -3.63 -3.85
CA LEU A 164 12.51 -5.06 -3.56
C LEU A 164 13.83 -5.83 -3.44
N ASP A 165 14.88 -5.38 -4.13
CA ASP A 165 16.23 -5.95 -4.01
C ASP A 165 16.82 -5.70 -2.61
N ARG A 166 16.50 -4.56 -2.00
CA ARG A 166 17.00 -4.18 -0.66
C ARG A 166 16.05 -4.53 0.47
N TYR A 167 14.78 -4.73 0.18
CA TYR A 167 13.80 -5.12 1.18
C TYR A 167 14.07 -6.55 1.67
N THR A 168 14.09 -6.71 2.99
CA THR A 168 14.33 -7.98 3.68
C THR A 168 13.15 -8.32 4.58
N THR A 169 12.77 -9.59 4.57
CA THR A 169 11.77 -10.17 5.46
C THR A 169 12.18 -11.61 5.76
N ALA A 170 11.72 -12.15 6.89
CA ALA A 170 11.91 -13.56 7.23
C ALA A 170 11.07 -14.50 6.34
N HIS A 171 10.08 -13.94 5.62
CA HIS A 171 9.14 -14.69 4.79
C HIS A 171 9.55 -14.72 3.32
N ASN A 172 8.90 -15.59 2.54
CA ASN A 172 9.18 -15.72 1.12
C ASN A 172 8.70 -14.47 0.35
N LYS A 173 9.62 -13.80 -0.36
CA LYS A 173 9.28 -12.66 -1.23
C LYS A 173 8.57 -13.09 -2.52
N ASP A 174 8.70 -14.34 -2.95
CA ASP A 174 8.05 -14.85 -4.18
C ASP A 174 6.53 -14.71 -4.13
N ALA A 175 5.94 -14.92 -2.96
CA ALA A 175 4.50 -14.73 -2.73
C ALA A 175 4.03 -13.31 -3.08
N PHE A 176 4.86 -12.29 -2.82
CA PHE A 176 4.51 -10.92 -3.20
C PHE A 176 4.44 -10.74 -4.71
N TYR A 177 5.33 -11.35 -5.49
CA TYR A 177 5.28 -11.23 -6.94
C TYR A 177 4.01 -11.85 -7.54
N GLU A 178 3.48 -12.90 -6.91
CA GLU A 178 2.22 -13.53 -7.31
C GLU A 178 0.99 -12.69 -6.91
N LEU A 179 1.04 -12.05 -5.74
CA LEU A 179 -0.08 -11.33 -5.15
C LEU A 179 -0.09 -9.82 -5.43
N GLU A 180 0.98 -9.23 -5.93
CA GLU A 180 1.10 -7.79 -6.12
C GLU A 180 -0.08 -7.23 -6.93
N ASN A 181 -0.45 -7.87 -8.04
CA ASN A 181 -1.59 -7.39 -8.84
C ASN A 181 -2.93 -7.59 -8.12
N VAL A 182 -3.09 -8.61 -7.26
CA VAL A 182 -4.30 -8.78 -6.44
C VAL A 182 -4.43 -7.63 -5.45
N LEU A 183 -3.34 -7.30 -4.76
CA LEU A 183 -3.29 -6.17 -3.83
C LEU A 183 -3.42 -4.82 -4.57
N HIS A 184 -2.93 -4.69 -5.80
CA HIS A 184 -3.16 -3.50 -6.63
C HIS A 184 -4.61 -3.34 -7.05
N VAL A 185 -5.37 -4.44 -7.25
CA VAL A 185 -6.83 -4.34 -7.44
C VAL A 185 -7.48 -3.76 -6.20
N TRP A 186 -7.13 -4.25 -5.00
CA TRP A 186 -7.64 -3.69 -3.75
C TRP A 186 -7.31 -2.19 -3.62
N TYR A 187 -6.04 -1.79 -3.73
CA TYR A 187 -5.66 -0.38 -3.60
C TYR A 187 -6.29 0.50 -4.67
N ALA A 188 -6.56 -0.02 -5.87
CA ALA A 188 -7.29 0.74 -6.87
C ALA A 188 -8.75 1.00 -6.49
N LEU A 189 -9.42 -0.01 -5.92
CA LEU A 189 -10.78 0.18 -5.40
C LEU A 189 -10.78 1.16 -4.24
N ASP A 190 -9.84 1.04 -3.31
CA ASP A 190 -9.66 1.98 -2.21
C ASP A 190 -9.42 3.42 -2.71
N TYR A 191 -8.53 3.62 -3.68
CA TYR A 191 -8.30 4.95 -4.27
C TYR A 191 -9.54 5.57 -4.90
N LEU A 192 -10.40 4.75 -5.51
CA LEU A 192 -11.61 5.23 -6.19
C LEU A 192 -12.71 5.66 -5.21
N THR A 193 -12.62 5.32 -3.92
CA THR A 193 -13.53 5.89 -2.90
C THR A 193 -13.22 7.35 -2.62
N PHE A 194 -11.96 7.76 -2.78
CA PHE A 194 -11.50 9.14 -2.54
C PHE A 194 -11.40 9.98 -3.82
N PHE A 195 -10.85 9.42 -4.91
CA PHE A 195 -10.61 10.13 -6.17
C PHE A 195 -11.70 9.82 -7.20
N THR A 196 -12.78 10.59 -7.15
CA THR A 196 -13.95 10.31 -8.00
C THR A 196 -13.86 10.89 -9.42
N GLN A 197 -12.91 11.81 -9.68
CA GLN A 197 -12.72 12.46 -10.98
C GLN A 197 -11.28 12.97 -11.18
N GLY A 198 -10.93 13.32 -12.42
CA GLY A 198 -9.64 13.91 -12.78
C GLY A 198 -8.58 12.89 -13.21
N GLU A 199 -7.36 13.38 -13.47
CA GLU A 199 -6.27 12.58 -14.09
C GLU A 199 -5.88 11.36 -13.23
N ILE A 200 -5.84 11.52 -11.90
CA ILE A 200 -5.51 10.42 -10.99
C ILE A 200 -6.57 9.32 -11.06
N CYS A 201 -7.85 9.68 -11.08
CA CYS A 201 -8.96 8.74 -11.20
C CYS A 201 -8.82 7.88 -12.47
N GLU A 202 -8.50 8.49 -13.62
CA GLU A 202 -8.33 7.77 -14.89
C GLU A 202 -7.10 6.85 -14.89
N LYS A 203 -5.98 7.27 -14.27
CA LYS A 203 -4.81 6.41 -14.06
C LYS A 203 -5.14 5.20 -13.18
N VAL A 204 -5.89 5.42 -12.09
CA VAL A 204 -6.33 4.35 -11.18
C VAL A 204 -7.25 3.37 -11.89
N LYS A 205 -8.24 3.83 -12.68
CA LYS A 205 -9.12 2.95 -13.48
C LYS A 205 -8.32 2.10 -14.47
N THR A 206 -7.36 2.71 -15.15
CA THR A 206 -6.47 2.00 -16.10
C THR A 206 -5.67 0.92 -15.39
N LEU A 207 -5.12 1.24 -14.21
CA LEU A 207 -4.34 0.30 -13.41
C LEU A 207 -5.21 -0.82 -12.81
N LEU A 208 -6.43 -0.50 -12.36
CA LEU A 208 -7.43 -1.47 -11.92
C LEU A 208 -7.68 -2.50 -13.03
N TYR A 209 -8.02 -2.04 -14.23
CA TYR A 209 -8.28 -2.90 -15.38
C TYR A 209 -7.06 -3.77 -15.74
N SER A 210 -5.87 -3.18 -15.80
CA SER A 210 -4.65 -3.95 -16.09
C SER A 210 -4.33 -4.98 -15.02
N SER A 211 -4.48 -4.64 -13.73
CA SER A 211 -4.16 -5.54 -12.63
C SER A 211 -5.14 -6.71 -12.58
N ARG A 212 -6.45 -6.43 -12.75
CA ARG A 212 -7.52 -7.42 -12.90
C ARG A 212 -7.23 -8.45 -13.99
N ASN A 213 -6.85 -7.98 -15.19
CA ASN A 213 -6.49 -8.88 -16.29
C ASN A 213 -5.25 -9.73 -15.97
N LYS A 214 -4.23 -9.15 -15.31
CA LYS A 214 -2.99 -9.87 -14.97
C LYS A 214 -3.20 -10.92 -13.90
N CYS A 215 -4.08 -10.67 -12.93
CA CYS A 215 -4.40 -11.66 -11.91
C CYS A 215 -5.57 -12.56 -12.32
N GLY A 216 -6.39 -12.23 -13.31
CA GLY A 216 -7.55 -13.03 -13.70
C GLY A 216 -8.74 -12.84 -12.74
N ILE A 217 -9.02 -11.58 -12.38
CA ILE A 217 -10.19 -11.12 -11.59
C ILE A 217 -11.09 -10.23 -12.45
#